data_AF-A0A2S7Y2M1-F1
#
_entry.id   AF-A0A2S7Y2M1-F1
#
_cell.length_a   1.000
_cell.length_b   1.000
_cell.length_c   1.000
_cell.angle_alpha   90.00
_cell.angle_beta   90.00
_cell.angle_gamma   90.00
#
_symmetry.space_group_name_H-M   'P 1'
#
loop_
_entity.id
_entity.type
_entity.pdbx_description
1 polymer ?
#
loop_
_entity_poly.entity_id
_entity_poly.type
_entity_poly.pdbx_seq_one_letter_code
_entity_poly.pdbx_strand_id
1 'polypeptide(L)'
;MQAVFPLHMGIHTWYHNIMSGICQLLISELGDSPVSSLRLAAEAQLVHSKICFETILRLYYLRNGYDGGNMLLLHCLAVLSFNALAERQSPGAVTDLASQEDKRSTLILAAKGLHDQGKNYFMSATISRVLQSQMAPEDLDIVSQYCTSHSEQPTVQQARAEHVKAQYPLNIVNMSDVPEEQRLGNMIKQYEELAIQQVS
;
A
#
# COMPACT_ATOMS: atom_id res chain seq x y z
N MET A 1 -32.25 -0.22 -5.70
CA MET A 1 -30.78 -0.30 -5.84
C MET A 1 -30.20 1.04 -5.40
N GLN A 2 -29.65 1.14 -4.19
CA GLN A 2 -29.05 2.39 -3.70
C GLN A 2 -27.72 2.61 -4.41
N ALA A 3 -27.51 3.79 -5.01
CA ALA A 3 -26.24 4.15 -5.60
C ALA A 3 -25.21 4.38 -4.47
N VAL A 4 -24.20 3.51 -4.37
CA VAL A 4 -23.09 3.71 -3.43
C VAL A 4 -22.14 4.74 -4.05
N PHE A 5 -22.08 5.93 -3.47
CA PHE A 5 -21.14 6.97 -3.91
C PHE A 5 -19.68 6.61 -3.56
N PRO A 6 -18.69 7.10 -4.33
CA PRO A 6 -17.27 6.84 -4.08
C PRO A 6 -16.84 7.22 -2.66
N LEU A 7 -17.45 8.28 -2.10
CA LEU A 7 -17.21 8.72 -0.73
C LEU A 7 -17.60 7.64 0.31
N HIS A 8 -18.71 6.94 0.12
CA HIS A 8 -19.13 5.88 1.04
C HIS A 8 -18.13 4.71 1.02
N MET A 9 -17.65 4.33 -0.17
CA MET A 9 -16.57 3.33 -0.28
C MET A 9 -15.33 3.80 0.48
N GLY A 10 -14.93 5.06 0.32
CA GLY A 10 -13.80 5.64 1.04
C GLY A 10 -13.94 5.53 2.57
N ILE A 11 -15.11 5.87 3.11
CA ILE A 11 -15.36 5.78 4.57
C ILE A 11 -15.23 4.32 5.05
N HIS A 12 -15.81 3.35 4.33
CA HIS A 12 -15.69 1.94 4.70
C HIS A 12 -14.26 1.41 4.58
N THR A 13 -13.51 1.84 3.57
CA THR A 13 -12.08 1.51 3.45
C THR A 13 -11.31 2.01 4.67
N TRP A 14 -11.52 3.27 5.08
CA TRP A 14 -10.87 3.83 6.27
C TRP A 14 -11.27 3.12 7.56
N TYR A 15 -12.56 2.79 7.72
CA TYR A 15 -13.03 2.01 8.85
C TYR A 15 -12.26 0.69 8.99
N HIS A 16 -12.18 -0.09 7.91
CA HIS A 16 -11.48 -1.38 7.96
C HIS A 16 -9.97 -1.25 8.12
N ASN A 17 -9.36 -0.17 7.62
CA ASN A 17 -7.95 0.14 7.86
C ASN A 17 -7.68 0.40 9.35
N ILE A 18 -8.49 1.27 9.98
CA ILE A 18 -8.38 1.60 11.41
C ILE A 18 -8.64 0.36 12.26
N MET A 19 -9.70 -0.41 11.95
CA MET A 19 -10.01 -1.64 12.68
C MET A 19 -8.89 -2.66 12.61
N SER A 20 -8.22 -2.79 11.45
CA SER A 20 -7.07 -3.68 11.31
C SER A 20 -5.92 -3.24 12.23
N GLY A 21 -5.61 -1.94 12.27
CA GLY A 21 -4.57 -1.41 13.16
C GLY A 21 -4.88 -1.59 14.65
N ILE A 22 -6.13 -1.34 15.06
CA ILE A 22 -6.56 -1.57 16.45
C ILE A 22 -6.44 -3.05 16.82
N CYS A 23 -6.89 -3.95 15.94
CA CYS A 23 -6.82 -5.39 16.21
C CYS A 23 -5.37 -5.88 16.29
N GLN A 24 -4.49 -5.41 15.39
CA GLN A 24 -3.05 -5.73 15.45
C GLN A 24 -2.45 -5.30 16.79
N LEU A 25 -2.68 -4.06 17.21
CA LEU A 25 -2.18 -3.56 18.48
C LEU A 25 -2.70 -4.40 19.66
N LEU A 26 -3.99 -4.72 19.69
CA LEU A 26 -4.57 -5.57 20.74
C LEU A 26 -3.93 -6.97 20.75
N ILE A 27 -3.71 -7.57 19.59
CA ILE A 27 -3.07 -8.90 19.47
C ILE A 27 -1.63 -8.86 19.98
N SER A 28 -0.88 -7.80 19.68
CA SER A 28 0.49 -7.60 20.16
C SER A 28 0.54 -7.45 21.69
N GLU A 29 -0.37 -6.68 22.29
CA GLU A 29 -0.44 -6.47 23.74
C GLU A 29 -0.91 -7.70 24.53
N LEU A 30 -1.76 -8.54 23.93
CA LEU A 30 -2.32 -9.72 24.60
C LEU A 30 -1.31 -10.87 24.78
N GLY A 31 -0.16 -10.83 24.09
CA GLY A 31 0.89 -11.86 24.16
C GLY A 31 0.43 -13.27 23.74
N ASP A 32 1.30 -14.26 23.85
CA ASP A 32 1.07 -15.63 23.32
C ASP A 32 0.04 -16.48 24.08
N SER A 33 -0.78 -15.89 24.96
CA SER A 33 -1.76 -16.67 25.74
C SER A 33 -2.89 -17.19 24.83
N PRO A 34 -2.94 -18.51 24.54
CA PRO A 34 -3.81 -19.07 23.50
C PRO A 34 -5.27 -19.22 23.96
N VAL A 35 -5.62 -18.75 25.16
CA VAL A 35 -6.93 -18.97 25.81
C VAL A 35 -7.73 -17.66 25.97
N SER A 36 -7.20 -16.52 25.53
CA SER A 36 -7.94 -15.26 25.58
C SER A 36 -9.02 -15.24 24.50
N SER A 37 -10.29 -15.37 24.89
CA SER A 37 -11.45 -15.21 24.00
C SER A 37 -11.44 -13.87 23.26
N LEU A 38 -10.87 -12.84 23.88
CA LEU A 38 -10.66 -11.53 23.27
C LEU A 38 -9.63 -11.57 22.12
N ARG A 39 -8.54 -12.34 22.27
CA ARG A 39 -7.53 -12.50 21.21
C ARG A 39 -8.11 -13.18 19.98
N LEU A 40 -8.84 -14.27 20.16
CA LEU A 40 -9.50 -14.98 19.06
C LEU A 40 -10.50 -14.07 18.32
N ALA A 41 -11.26 -13.26 19.06
CA ALA A 41 -12.16 -12.28 18.48
C ALA A 41 -11.42 -11.18 17.69
N ALA A 42 -10.29 -10.69 18.21
CA ALA A 42 -9.46 -9.70 17.54
C ALA A 42 -8.81 -10.26 16.27
N GLU A 43 -8.31 -11.51 16.29
CA GLU A 43 -7.76 -12.19 15.12
C GLU A 43 -8.82 -12.39 14.03
N ALA A 44 -10.03 -12.85 14.40
CA ALA A 44 -11.14 -12.98 13.47
C ALA A 44 -11.56 -11.62 12.87
N GLN A 45 -11.63 -10.57 13.69
CA GLN A 45 -11.97 -9.22 13.23
C GLN A 45 -10.88 -8.62 12.35
N LEU A 46 -9.60 -8.91 12.62
CA LEU A 46 -8.47 -8.50 11.79
C LEU A 46 -8.57 -9.13 10.39
N VAL A 47 -8.79 -10.44 10.32
CA VAL A 47 -8.96 -11.16 9.04
C VAL A 47 -10.15 -10.60 8.27
N HIS A 48 -11.30 -10.44 8.93
CA HIS A 48 -12.49 -9.86 8.31
C HIS A 48 -12.23 -8.44 7.78
N SER A 49 -11.54 -7.60 8.55
CA SER A 49 -11.26 -6.22 8.17
C SER A 49 -10.31 -6.16 6.97
N LYS A 50 -9.27 -7.00 6.92
CA LYS A 50 -8.36 -7.08 5.76
C LYS A 50 -9.10 -7.48 4.48
N ILE A 51 -9.95 -8.50 4.55
CA ILE A 51 -10.75 -8.97 3.40
C ILE A 51 -11.67 -7.85 2.91
N CYS A 52 -12.40 -7.19 3.81
CA CYS A 52 -13.30 -6.09 3.44
C CYS A 52 -12.54 -4.89 2.86
N PHE A 53 -11.41 -4.50 3.48
CA PHE A 53 -10.57 -3.40 3.01
C PHE A 53 -10.14 -3.59 1.55
N GLU A 54 -9.59 -4.76 1.24
CA GLU A 54 -9.16 -5.12 -0.11
C GLU A 54 -10.33 -5.21 -1.08
N THR A 55 -11.43 -5.85 -0.67
CA THR A 55 -12.65 -5.98 -1.49
C THR A 55 -13.23 -4.62 -1.87
N ILE A 56 -13.30 -3.69 -0.92
CA ILE A 56 -13.83 -2.34 -1.18
C ILE A 56 -12.92 -1.58 -2.15
N LEU A 57 -11.59 -1.70 -2.02
CA LEU A 57 -10.66 -1.09 -2.96
C LEU A 57 -10.80 -1.67 -4.38
N ARG A 58 -10.94 -2.99 -4.51
CA ARG A 58 -11.25 -3.63 -5.80
C ARG A 58 -12.54 -3.09 -6.40
N LEU A 59 -13.61 -3.00 -5.62
CA LEU A 59 -14.90 -2.46 -6.07
C LEU A 59 -14.81 -0.98 -6.45
N TYR A 60 -14.04 -0.20 -5.69
CA TYR A 60 -13.80 1.20 -5.99
C TYR A 60 -13.19 1.37 -7.39
N TYR A 61 -12.09 0.67 -7.68
CA TYR A 61 -11.39 0.78 -8.96
C TYR A 61 -12.14 0.12 -10.10
N LEU A 62 -12.92 -0.93 -9.83
CA LEU A 62 -13.82 -1.52 -10.83
C LEU A 62 -14.91 -0.54 -11.27
N ARG A 63 -15.45 0.26 -10.33
CA ARG A 63 -16.57 1.17 -10.60
C ARG A 63 -16.12 2.53 -11.14
N ASN A 64 -15.07 3.10 -10.57
CA ASN A 64 -14.66 4.48 -10.85
C ASN A 64 -13.45 4.56 -11.78
N GLY A 65 -12.82 3.43 -12.08
CA GLY A 65 -11.54 3.40 -12.78
C GLY A 65 -10.44 4.04 -11.95
N TYR A 66 -9.35 4.39 -12.63
CA TYR A 66 -8.18 5.04 -12.04
C TYR A 66 -8.14 6.55 -12.35
N ASP A 67 -9.15 7.06 -13.05
CA ASP A 67 -9.22 8.44 -13.47
C ASP A 67 -9.52 9.36 -12.29
N GLY A 68 -8.67 10.38 -12.11
CA GLY A 68 -8.81 11.39 -11.07
C GLY A 68 -8.02 11.12 -9.80
N GLY A 69 -7.44 12.19 -9.25
CA GLY A 69 -6.69 12.13 -8.00
C GLY A 69 -7.62 12.05 -6.79
N ASN A 70 -7.45 11.04 -5.93
CA ASN A 70 -8.14 10.91 -4.65
C ASN A 70 -7.14 10.67 -3.50
N MET A 71 -6.81 11.75 -2.79
CA MET A 71 -5.87 11.70 -1.68
C MET A 71 -6.30 10.76 -0.54
N LEU A 72 -7.60 10.54 -0.34
CA LEU A 72 -8.09 9.59 0.67
C LEU A 72 -7.69 8.15 0.37
N LEU A 73 -7.48 7.81 -0.91
CA LEU A 73 -7.06 6.48 -1.31
C LEU A 73 -5.56 6.29 -1.31
N LEU A 74 -4.76 7.36 -1.32
CA LEU A 74 -3.31 7.27 -1.35
C LEU A 74 -2.80 6.42 -0.18
N HIS A 75 -3.24 6.72 1.04
CA HIS A 75 -2.85 5.95 2.22
C HIS A 75 -3.29 4.48 2.11
N CYS A 76 -4.54 4.25 1.74
CA CYS A 76 -5.10 2.91 1.61
C CYS A 76 -4.37 2.08 0.54
N LEU A 77 -3.99 2.70 -0.58
CA LEU A 77 -3.21 2.07 -1.63
C LEU A 77 -1.80 1.70 -1.15
N ALA A 78 -1.16 2.59 -0.39
CA ALA A 78 0.15 2.32 0.19
C ALA A 78 0.09 1.12 1.16
N VAL A 79 -0.89 1.11 2.07
CA VAL A 79 -1.11 -0.02 2.98
C VAL A 79 -1.38 -1.31 2.21
N LEU A 80 -2.27 -1.28 1.21
CA LEU A 80 -2.58 -2.46 0.40
C LEU A 80 -1.36 -2.96 -0.35
N SER A 81 -0.57 -2.07 -0.96
CA SER A 81 0.59 -2.46 -1.76
C SER A 81 1.69 -3.12 -0.94
N PHE A 82 2.02 -2.57 0.23
CA PHE A 82 3.07 -3.14 1.08
C PHE A 82 2.64 -4.43 1.76
N ASN A 83 1.36 -4.55 2.13
CA ASN A 83 0.82 -5.82 2.61
C ASN A 83 0.89 -6.90 1.52
N ALA A 84 0.42 -6.59 0.30
CA ALA A 84 0.49 -7.51 -0.83
C ALA A 84 1.94 -7.91 -1.15
N LEU A 85 2.87 -6.95 -1.13
CA LEU A 85 4.29 -7.23 -1.35
C LEU A 85 4.88 -8.15 -0.27
N ALA A 86 4.61 -7.87 1.01
CA ALA A 86 5.08 -8.70 2.11
C ALA A 86 4.52 -10.14 2.03
N GLU A 87 3.24 -10.29 1.67
CA GLU A 87 2.61 -11.60 1.49
C GLU A 87 3.17 -12.40 0.30
N ARG A 88 3.71 -11.72 -0.72
CA ARG A 88 4.43 -12.35 -1.83
C ARG A 88 5.84 -12.80 -1.43
N GLN A 89 6.50 -12.04 -0.55
CA GLN A 89 7.86 -12.33 -0.11
C GLN A 89 7.94 -13.32 1.07
N SER A 90 6.82 -13.59 1.75
CA SER A 90 6.77 -14.49 2.91
C SER A 90 7.22 -15.92 2.57
N PRO A 91 8.32 -16.43 3.15
CA PRO A 91 8.79 -17.80 2.91
C PRO A 91 7.83 -18.83 3.53
N GLY A 92 7.56 -19.91 2.81
CA GLY A 92 6.78 -21.06 3.33
C GLY A 92 5.30 -21.09 2.97
N ALA A 93 4.79 -20.12 2.21
CA ALA A 93 3.45 -20.22 1.67
C ALA A 93 3.45 -21.18 0.47
N VAL A 94 3.38 -22.50 0.73
CA VAL A 94 2.93 -23.49 -0.26
C VAL A 94 1.46 -23.16 -0.54
N THR A 95 1.26 -22.15 -1.36
CA THR A 95 -0.05 -21.63 -1.72
C THR A 95 -0.32 -22.12 -3.13
N ASP A 96 -1.50 -22.70 -3.32
CA ASP A 96 -1.96 -23.10 -4.65
C ASP A 96 -1.87 -21.91 -5.62
N LEU A 97 -1.72 -22.20 -6.92
CA LEU A 97 -1.51 -21.21 -7.98
C LEU A 97 -2.55 -20.08 -7.91
N ALA A 98 -3.81 -20.41 -7.63
CA ALA A 98 -4.89 -19.44 -7.52
C ALA A 98 -4.64 -18.38 -6.42
N SER A 99 -4.08 -18.77 -5.28
CA SER A 99 -3.77 -17.81 -4.20
C SER A 99 -2.56 -16.93 -4.53
N GLN A 100 -1.59 -17.47 -5.27
CA GLN A 100 -0.46 -16.68 -5.75
C GLN A 100 -0.89 -15.65 -6.80
N GLU A 101 -1.82 -16.01 -7.68
CA GLU A 101 -2.42 -15.09 -8.66
C GLU A 101 -3.28 -14.02 -7.98
N ASP A 102 -4.05 -14.36 -6.94
CA ASP A 102 -4.86 -13.40 -6.20
C ASP A 102 -3.98 -12.32 -5.55
N LYS A 103 -2.92 -12.72 -4.83
CA LYS A 103 -1.94 -11.79 -4.25
C LYS A 103 -1.26 -10.92 -5.31
N ARG A 104 -0.92 -11.48 -6.47
CA ARG A 104 -0.34 -10.72 -7.59
C ARG A 104 -1.34 -9.70 -8.12
N SER A 105 -2.61 -10.08 -8.26
CA SER A 105 -3.69 -9.19 -8.67
C SER A 105 -3.85 -8.02 -7.70
N THR A 106 -3.78 -8.27 -6.38
CA THR A 106 -3.78 -7.22 -5.35
C THR A 106 -2.62 -6.25 -5.54
N LEU A 107 -1.41 -6.78 -5.73
CA LEU A 107 -0.20 -5.97 -5.91
C LEU A 107 -0.29 -5.10 -7.17
N ILE A 108 -0.74 -5.67 -8.29
CA ILE A 108 -0.91 -4.93 -9.56
C ILE A 108 -1.93 -3.80 -9.41
N LEU A 109 -3.09 -4.09 -8.78
CA LEU A 109 -4.12 -3.09 -8.55
C LEU A 109 -3.60 -1.92 -7.71
N ALA A 110 -2.91 -2.23 -6.60
CA ALA A 110 -2.38 -1.21 -5.71
C ALA A 110 -1.25 -0.39 -6.38
N ALA A 111 -0.34 -1.07 -7.08
CA ALA A 111 0.76 -0.43 -7.82
C ALA A 111 0.25 0.48 -8.94
N LYS A 112 -0.73 0.02 -9.72
CA LYS A 112 -1.40 0.84 -10.75
C LYS A 112 -2.12 2.03 -10.12
N GLY A 113 -2.81 1.81 -9.01
CA GLY A 113 -3.45 2.86 -8.21
C GLY A 113 -2.46 3.96 -7.84
N LEU A 114 -1.33 3.58 -7.23
CA LEU A 114 -0.28 4.52 -6.84
C LEU A 114 0.34 5.24 -8.04
N HIS A 115 0.55 4.54 -9.15
CA HIS A 115 1.08 5.12 -10.38
C HIS A 115 0.14 6.20 -10.94
N ASP A 116 -1.15 5.90 -11.07
CA ASP A 116 -2.13 6.85 -11.61
C ASP A 116 -2.39 8.02 -10.66
N GLN A 117 -2.43 7.76 -9.35
CA GLN A 117 -2.46 8.82 -8.33
C GLN A 117 -1.18 9.68 -8.34
N GLY A 118 -0.04 9.09 -8.75
CA GLY A 118 1.25 9.77 -8.89
C GLY A 118 1.27 10.88 -9.93
N LYS A 119 0.33 10.87 -10.89
CA LYS A 119 0.13 11.96 -11.85
C LYS A 119 -0.40 13.24 -11.19
N ASN A 120 -1.02 13.11 -10.02
CA ASN A 120 -1.64 14.22 -9.27
C ASN A 120 -0.91 14.52 -7.95
N TYR A 121 -0.28 13.52 -7.33
CA TYR A 121 0.33 13.63 -6.02
C TYR A 121 1.76 13.09 -6.01
N PHE A 122 2.71 13.97 -5.69
CA PHE A 122 4.13 13.62 -5.55
C PHE A 122 4.39 12.49 -4.56
N MET A 123 3.68 12.46 -3.43
CA MET A 123 3.78 11.37 -2.47
C MET A 123 3.43 10.01 -3.09
N SER A 124 2.38 9.95 -3.90
CA SER A 124 1.95 8.70 -4.54
C SER A 124 3.00 8.22 -5.56
N ALA A 125 3.59 9.15 -6.30
CA ALA A 125 4.68 8.84 -7.23
C ALA A 125 5.93 8.31 -6.50
N THR A 126 6.28 8.91 -5.35
CA THR A 126 7.38 8.45 -4.49
C THR A 126 7.10 7.04 -3.96
N ILE A 127 5.91 6.79 -3.39
CA ILE A 127 5.52 5.48 -2.88
C ILE A 127 5.52 4.43 -4.00
N SER A 128 5.01 4.76 -5.19
CA SER A 128 5.02 3.86 -6.36
C SER A 128 6.45 3.46 -6.74
N ARG A 129 7.40 4.41 -6.74
CA ARG A 129 8.80 4.13 -7.05
C ARG A 129 9.44 3.20 -6.03
N VAL A 130 9.22 3.48 -4.74
CA VAL A 130 9.75 2.65 -3.65
C VAL A 130 9.18 1.23 -3.73
N LEU A 131 7.86 1.11 -3.89
CA LEU A 131 7.20 -0.18 -4.07
C LEU A 131 7.83 -0.98 -5.21
N GLN A 132 7.98 -0.38 -6.40
CA GLN A 132 8.56 -1.04 -7.57
C GLN A 132 10.02 -1.49 -7.34
N SER A 133 10.81 -0.72 -6.58
CA SER A 133 12.20 -1.10 -6.27
C SER A 133 12.34 -2.32 -5.36
N GLN A 134 11.28 -2.66 -4.60
CA GLN A 134 11.24 -3.80 -3.69
C GLN A 134 10.55 -5.03 -4.31
N MET A 135 10.00 -4.91 -5.52
CA MET A 135 9.34 -6.03 -6.21
C MET A 135 10.34 -7.07 -6.72
N ALA A 136 9.91 -8.33 -6.73
CA ALA A 136 10.61 -9.36 -7.48
C ALA A 136 10.54 -9.05 -9.00
N PRO A 137 11.57 -9.40 -9.80
CA PRO A 137 11.62 -9.08 -11.22
C PRO A 137 10.35 -9.49 -11.99
N GLU A 138 9.80 -10.67 -11.69
CA GLU A 138 8.60 -11.20 -12.34
C GLU A 138 7.32 -10.38 -12.04
N ASP A 139 7.24 -9.76 -10.86
CA ASP A 139 6.12 -8.89 -10.51
C ASP A 139 6.31 -7.50 -11.12
N LEU A 140 7.54 -7.00 -11.13
CA LEU A 140 7.89 -5.72 -11.75
C LEU A 140 7.62 -5.74 -13.26
N ASP A 141 7.99 -6.82 -13.96
CA ASP A 141 7.74 -6.99 -15.39
C ASP A 141 6.25 -6.87 -15.70
N ILE A 142 5.38 -7.49 -14.90
CA ILE A 142 3.93 -7.42 -15.10
C ILE A 142 3.40 -6.03 -14.76
N VAL A 143 3.81 -5.45 -13.63
CA VAL A 143 3.39 -4.10 -13.21
C VAL A 143 3.78 -3.05 -14.26
N SER A 144 4.95 -3.19 -14.89
CA SER A 144 5.43 -2.28 -15.94
C SER A 144 4.52 -2.23 -17.17
N GLN A 145 3.79 -3.32 -17.47
CA GLN A 145 2.82 -3.38 -18.58
C GLN A 145 1.60 -2.48 -18.31
N TYR A 146 1.29 -2.21 -17.04
CA TYR A 146 0.15 -1.38 -16.62
C TYR A 146 0.55 0.04 -16.19
N CYS A 147 1.82 0.23 -15.85
CA CYS A 147 2.38 1.47 -15.31
C CYS A 147 3.45 2.01 -16.25
N THR A 148 3.02 2.69 -17.33
CA THR A 148 3.94 3.33 -18.28
C THR A 148 4.68 4.47 -17.59
N SER A 149 5.93 4.24 -17.22
CA SER A 149 6.80 5.27 -16.65
C SER A 149 7.48 6.03 -17.79
N HIS A 150 7.18 7.32 -17.92
CA HIS A 150 8.03 8.21 -18.71
C HIS A 150 9.30 8.53 -17.91
N SER A 151 10.46 8.55 -18.57
CA SER A 151 11.70 9.01 -17.95
C SER A 151 11.47 10.42 -17.40
N GLU A 152 11.51 10.55 -16.08
CA GLU A 152 11.31 11.81 -15.39
C GLU A 152 12.63 12.56 -15.34
N GLN A 153 12.63 13.84 -15.73
CA GLN A 153 13.83 14.66 -15.70
C GLN A 153 14.40 14.75 -14.28
N PRO A 154 15.73 14.71 -14.09
CA PRO A 154 16.36 14.76 -12.77
C PRO A 154 15.92 15.94 -11.90
N THR A 155 15.65 17.09 -12.52
CA THR A 155 15.16 18.30 -11.85
C THR A 155 13.78 18.10 -11.21
N VAL A 156 12.89 17.36 -11.87
CA VAL A 156 11.54 17.06 -11.36
C VAL A 156 11.61 16.03 -10.24
N GLN A 157 12.51 15.04 -10.35
CA GLN A 157 12.76 14.07 -9.28
C GLN A 157 13.27 14.76 -8.00
N GLN A 158 14.21 15.70 -8.13
CA GLN A 158 14.71 16.48 -7.01
C GLN A 158 13.62 17.36 -6.38
N ALA A 159 12.86 18.09 -7.20
CA ALA A 159 11.74 18.91 -6.73
C ALA A 159 10.68 18.07 -5.99
N ARG A 160 10.41 16.85 -6.48
CA ARG A 160 9.52 15.89 -5.82
C ARG A 160 10.06 15.49 -4.44
N ALA A 161 11.34 15.13 -4.35
CA ALA A 161 11.95 14.75 -3.08
C ALA A 161 11.87 15.89 -2.05
N GLU A 162 12.22 17.11 -2.45
CA GLU A 162 12.12 18.31 -1.61
C GLU A 162 10.67 18.58 -1.15
N HIS A 163 9.71 18.47 -2.07
CA HIS A 163 8.29 18.69 -1.77
C HIS A 163 7.74 17.65 -0.78
N VAL A 164 8.04 16.37 -1.00
CA VAL A 164 7.61 15.29 -0.11
C VAL A 164 8.19 15.48 1.29
N LYS A 165 9.48 15.83 1.38
CA LYS A 165 10.16 16.13 2.64
C LYS A 165 9.55 17.33 3.38
N ALA A 166 9.16 18.37 2.64
CA ALA A 166 8.54 19.56 3.21
C ALA A 166 7.09 19.33 3.68
N GLN A 167 6.31 18.53 2.93
CA GLN A 167 4.92 18.21 3.30
C GLN A 167 4.84 17.19 4.44
N TYR A 168 5.82 16.30 4.56
CA TYR A 168 5.84 15.24 5.57
C TYR A 168 7.17 15.26 6.33
N PRO A 169 7.46 16.33 7.09
CA PRO A 169 8.73 16.50 7.80
C PRO A 169 8.90 15.55 8.98
N LEU A 170 7.83 14.83 9.33
CA LEU A 170 7.78 13.88 10.43
C LEU A 170 7.78 12.46 9.88
N ASN A 171 8.52 11.59 10.57
CA ASN A 171 8.46 10.14 10.41
C ASN A 171 7.09 9.65 10.93
N ILE A 172 6.01 10.00 10.22
CA ILE A 172 4.66 9.43 10.40
C ILE A 172 4.82 8.02 9.83
N VAL A 173 5.06 6.95 10.60
CA VAL A 173 4.20 6.42 11.64
C VAL A 173 5.06 5.66 12.67
N ASN A 174 4.88 5.98 13.95
CA ASN A 174 5.30 5.14 15.07
C ASN A 174 4.16 4.12 15.35
N MET A 175 3.95 3.19 14.42
CA MET A 175 3.10 2.01 14.62
C MET A 175 4.06 0.84 14.65
N SER A 176 4.14 0.22 15.82
CA SER A 176 5.13 -0.77 16.24
C SER A 176 5.24 -2.02 15.37
N ASP A 177 4.40 -2.14 14.33
CA ASP A 177 4.26 -3.32 13.48
C ASP A 177 4.59 -3.08 11.98
N VAL A 178 4.99 -1.87 11.57
CA VAL A 178 5.47 -1.62 10.20
C VAL A 178 6.99 -1.85 10.15
N PRO A 179 7.51 -2.75 9.29
CA PRO A 179 8.95 -2.92 9.07
C PRO A 179 9.62 -1.57 8.82
N GLU A 180 10.80 -1.32 9.41
CA GLU A 180 11.42 0.01 9.36
C GLU A 180 11.53 0.56 7.92
N GLU A 181 11.82 -0.30 6.94
CA GLU A 181 11.94 0.05 5.52
C GLU A 181 10.67 0.63 4.90
N GLN A 182 9.49 0.29 5.43
CA GLN A 182 8.17 0.75 4.94
C GLN A 182 7.69 2.01 5.67
N ARG A 183 8.49 2.56 6.60
CA ARG A 183 8.21 3.85 7.24
C ARG A 183 8.47 4.98 6.25
N LEU A 184 7.58 5.97 6.22
CA LEU A 184 7.65 7.08 5.26
C LEU A 184 9.02 7.75 5.21
N GLY A 185 9.66 7.99 6.36
CA GLY A 185 11.00 8.59 6.41
C GLY A 185 12.09 7.72 5.76
N ASN A 186 11.97 6.40 5.83
CA ASN A 186 12.91 5.47 5.21
C ASN A 186 12.58 5.28 3.72
N MET A 187 11.31 5.32 3.33
CA MET A 187 10.91 5.36 1.92
C MET A 187 11.45 6.59 1.19
N ILE A 188 11.46 7.76 1.85
CA ILE A 188 12.06 8.98 1.30
C ILE A 188 13.56 8.78 1.07
N LYS A 189 14.29 8.20 2.03
CA LYS A 189 15.73 7.89 1.87
C LYS A 189 15.99 6.92 0.72
N GLN A 190 15.21 5.84 0.61
CA GLN A 190 15.33 4.88 -0.50
C GLN A 190 15.07 5.57 -1.85
N TYR A 191 14.09 6.48 -1.93
CA TYR A 191 13.85 7.26 -3.14
C TYR A 191 15.03 8.17 -3.50
N GLU A 192 15.62 8.86 -2.53
CA GLU A 192 16.82 9.70 -2.72
C GLU A 192 18.00 8.87 -3.25
N GLU A 193 18.26 7.69 -2.69
CA GLU A 193 19.31 6.77 -3.15
C GLU A 193 19.09 6.31 -4.59
N LEU A 194 17.85 5.94 -4.94
CA LEU A 194 17.48 5.54 -6.30
C LEU A 194 17.63 6.70 -7.30
N ALA A 195 17.30 7.93 -6.92
CA ALA A 195 17.46 9.11 -7.77
C ALA A 195 18.93 9.39 -8.07
N ILE A 196 19.82 9.19 -7.10
CA ILE A 196 21.27 9.38 -7.26
C ILE A 196 21.88 8.33 -8.21
N GLN A 197 21.46 7.07 -8.11
CA GLN A 197 21.96 5.98 -8.97
C GLN A 197 21.59 6.14 -10.46
N GLN A 198 20.55 6.91 -10.78
CA GLN A 198 20.14 7.15 -12.18
C GLN A 198 20.89 8.32 -12.85
N VAL A 199 21.69 9.08 -12.10
CA VAL A 199 22.47 10.23 -12.60
C VAL A 199 23.95 9.87 -12.81
N SER A 200 24.42 8.74 -12.27
CA SER A 200 25.79 8.24 -12.44
C SER A 200 25.92 7.21 -13.54
#